data_AF-A0A6L9QAF9-F1
#
_entry.id   AF-A0A6L9QAF9-F1
#
_cell.length_a   1.000
_cell.length_b   1.000
_cell.length_c   1.000
_cell.angle_alpha   90.00
_cell.angle_beta   90.00
_cell.angle_gamma   90.00
#
_symmetry.space_group_name_H-M   'P 1'
#
loop_
_entity.id
_entity.type
_entity.pdbx_description
1 polymer ?
#
loop_
_entity_poly.entity_id
_entity_poly.type
_entity_poly.pdbx_seq_one_letter_code
_entity_poly.pdbx_strand_id
1 'polypeptide(L)'
;ALCARGAARPVSTVVTRTLVDAADPGFTAPAKPIGRYFPEEQARLSMAHGETWRPFGERGWRRVVASPEPLEILDADAAAALLDAGHVVVAAGGGGAPVVRAEGALRGVEAVIDKDL
;
A
#
# COMPACT_ATOMS: atom_id res chain seq x y z
N ALA A 1 -4.12 8.11 -26.13
CA ALA A 1 -5.33 8.02 -25.29
C ALA A 1 -6.30 7.02 -25.91
N LEU A 2 -7.09 6.27 -25.12
CA LEU A 2 -8.09 5.30 -25.62
C LEU A 2 -9.06 5.94 -26.65
N CYS A 3 -9.50 7.17 -26.39
CA CYS A 3 -10.36 7.93 -27.29
C CYS A 3 -9.74 8.16 -28.68
N ALA A 4 -8.43 8.43 -28.74
CA ALA A 4 -7.72 8.64 -30.01
C ALA A 4 -7.56 7.35 -30.85
N ARG A 5 -7.89 6.19 -30.27
CA ARG A 5 -7.83 4.87 -30.93
C ARG A 5 -9.24 4.31 -31.23
N GLY A 6 -10.30 5.10 -31.08
CA GLY A 6 -11.68 4.66 -31.29
C GLY A 6 -12.18 3.63 -30.27
N ALA A 7 -11.42 3.36 -29.20
CA ALA A 7 -11.76 2.40 -28.16
C ALA A 7 -12.45 3.09 -26.99
N ALA A 8 -13.71 3.50 -27.18
CA ALA A 8 -14.52 4.11 -26.15
C ALA A 8 -14.97 3.05 -25.12
N ARG A 9 -14.14 2.82 -24.10
CA ARG A 9 -14.48 2.01 -22.93
C ARG A 9 -14.55 2.91 -21.69
N PRO A 10 -15.56 2.74 -20.83
CA PRO A 10 -15.58 3.44 -19.55
C PRO A 10 -14.38 3.01 -18.71
N VAL A 11 -13.79 3.95 -17.96
CA VAL A 11 -12.65 3.68 -17.07
C VAL A 11 -13.12 3.91 -15.65
N SER A 12 -12.85 2.95 -14.77
CA SER A 12 -13.22 3.02 -13.36
C SER A 12 -12.03 2.72 -12.47
N THR A 13 -11.86 3.52 -11.42
CA THR A 13 -10.87 3.26 -10.36
C THR A 13 -11.59 2.72 -9.14
N VAL A 14 -11.12 1.59 -8.62
CA VAL A 14 -11.63 0.97 -7.40
C VAL A 14 -10.63 1.19 -6.27
N VAL A 15 -11.08 1.86 -5.21
CA VAL A 15 -10.33 1.90 -3.95
C VAL A 15 -10.33 0.49 -3.38
N THR A 16 -9.15 -0.05 -3.12
CA THR A 16 -8.95 -1.46 -2.76
C THR A 16 -8.30 -1.58 -1.39
N ARG A 17 -8.76 -2.55 -0.62
CA ARG A 17 -8.18 -2.99 0.65
C ARG A 17 -7.53 -4.34 0.46
N THR A 18 -6.36 -4.50 1.04
CA THR A 18 -5.56 -5.72 0.97
C THR A 18 -5.44 -6.30 2.36
N LEU A 19 -6.01 -7.47 2.57
CA LEU A 19 -5.88 -8.24 3.81
C LEU A 19 -4.46 -8.75 3.93
N VAL A 20 -3.89 -8.60 5.13
CA VAL A 20 -2.57 -9.12 5.51
C VAL A 20 -2.68 -9.83 6.86
N ASP A 21 -1.71 -10.69 7.16
CA ASP A 21 -1.64 -11.34 8.47
C ASP A 21 -1.20 -10.33 9.54
N ALA A 22 -1.93 -10.24 10.66
CA ALA A 22 -1.54 -9.41 11.79
C ALA A 22 -0.24 -9.89 12.46
N ALA A 23 0.11 -11.17 12.27
CA ALA A 23 1.34 -11.79 12.76
C ALA A 23 2.47 -11.79 11.72
N ASP A 24 2.31 -11.11 10.57
CA ASP A 24 3.33 -11.09 9.53
C ASP A 24 4.67 -10.57 10.09
N PRO A 25 5.79 -11.28 9.83
CA PRO A 25 7.10 -10.90 10.37
C PRO A 25 7.56 -9.51 9.91
N GLY A 26 7.09 -9.02 8.76
CA GLY A 26 7.34 -7.69 8.23
C GLY A 26 6.92 -6.55 9.15
N PHE A 27 5.98 -6.79 10.09
CA PHE A 27 5.63 -5.82 11.14
C PHE A 27 6.69 -5.70 12.24
N THR A 28 7.46 -6.76 12.50
CA THR A 28 8.45 -6.76 13.59
C THR A 28 9.74 -6.04 13.20
N ALA A 29 10.10 -6.05 11.92
CA ALA A 29 11.32 -5.41 11.42
C ALA A 29 11.04 -4.55 10.16
N PRO A 30 10.34 -3.41 10.29
CA PRO A 30 10.04 -2.51 9.18
C PRO A 30 11.28 -2.12 8.38
N ALA A 31 11.29 -2.42 7.09
CA ALA A 31 12.47 -2.22 6.23
C ALA A 31 12.18 -1.46 4.94
N LYS A 32 10.92 -1.38 4.48
CA LYS A 32 10.58 -0.78 3.19
C LYS A 32 10.63 0.74 3.31
N PRO A 33 11.55 1.42 2.60
CA PRO A 33 11.71 2.86 2.74
C PRO A 33 10.68 3.62 1.93
N ILE A 34 10.01 4.59 2.56
CA ILE A 34 8.97 5.42 1.96
C ILE A 34 9.35 6.91 2.00
N GLY A 35 8.65 7.72 1.18
CA GLY A 35 8.86 9.18 1.14
C GLY A 35 10.25 9.61 0.68
N ARG A 36 10.57 10.90 0.94
CA ARG A 36 11.84 11.55 0.59
C ARG A 36 12.92 11.35 1.67
N TYR A 37 14.15 11.73 1.34
CA TYR A 37 15.25 11.77 2.30
C TYR A 37 15.18 13.01 3.20
N PHE A 38 15.64 12.88 4.44
CA PHE A 38 15.69 13.94 5.43
C PHE A 38 17.02 13.97 6.20
N PRO A 39 17.40 15.11 6.80
CA PRO A 39 18.48 15.17 7.78
C PRO A 39 18.17 14.33 9.02
N GLU A 40 19.22 13.92 9.74
CA GLU A 40 19.09 13.11 10.95
C GLU A 40 18.25 13.79 12.04
N GLU A 41 18.42 15.10 12.23
CA GLU A 41 17.68 15.87 13.23
C GLU A 41 16.15 15.74 13.04
N GLN A 42 15.69 15.90 11.79
CA GLN A 42 14.27 15.76 11.46
C GLN A 42 13.78 14.32 11.66
N ALA A 43 14.59 13.32 11.29
CA ALA A 43 14.26 11.92 11.50
C ALA A 43 14.13 11.60 13.00
N ARG A 44 15.03 12.12 13.85
CA ARG A 44 14.98 11.94 15.32
C ARG A 44 13.71 12.55 15.93
N LEU A 45 13.28 13.72 15.46
CA LEU A 45 12.01 14.31 15.88
C LEU A 45 10.83 13.40 15.53
N SER A 46 10.79 12.87 14.31
CA SER A 46 9.75 11.92 13.88
C SER A 46 9.78 10.59 14.65
N MET A 47 10.98 10.07 14.98
CA MET A 47 11.12 8.88 15.83
C MET A 47 10.53 9.08 17.22
N ALA A 48 10.62 10.30 17.78
CA ALA A 48 10.00 10.62 19.07
C ALA A 48 8.46 10.56 19.02
N HIS A 49 7.86 10.59 17.83
CA HIS A 49 6.43 10.40 17.59
C HIS A 49 6.06 8.94 17.22
N GLY A 50 7.01 8.00 17.35
CA GLY A 50 6.77 6.57 17.12
C GLY A 50 7.01 6.10 15.69
N GLU A 51 7.52 6.96 14.80
CA GLU A 51 7.88 6.53 13.43
C GLU A 51 9.21 5.76 13.42
N THR A 52 9.34 4.78 12.51
CA THR A 52 10.61 4.07 12.31
C THR A 52 11.38 4.68 11.14
N TRP A 53 12.66 5.01 11.37
CA TRP A 53 13.52 5.66 10.37
C TRP A 53 14.89 4.96 10.30
N ARG A 54 15.51 4.92 9.12
CA ARG A 54 16.84 4.33 8.91
C ARG A 54 17.76 5.28 8.11
N PRO A 55 19.08 5.26 8.36
CA PRO A 55 20.05 6.01 7.57
C PRO A 55 20.32 5.32 6.23
N PHE A 56 20.54 6.12 5.19
CA PHE A 56 20.88 5.67 3.83
C PHE A 56 22.15 6.37 3.33
N GLY A 57 23.20 6.31 4.16
CA GLY A 57 24.50 6.93 3.91
C GLY A 57 24.39 8.46 3.76
N GLU A 58 25.16 9.03 2.83
CA GLU A 58 25.23 10.47 2.58
C GLU A 58 23.90 11.06 2.06
N ARG A 59 22.97 10.23 1.59
CA ARG A 59 21.67 10.68 1.11
C ARG A 59 20.75 11.14 2.23
N GLY A 60 21.05 10.78 3.48
CA GLY A 60 20.25 11.10 4.66
C GLY A 60 19.37 9.94 5.12
N TRP A 61 18.29 10.25 5.81
CA TRP A 61 17.40 9.31 6.49
C TRP A 61 16.06 9.17 5.76
N ARG A 62 15.44 7.98 5.80
CA ARG A 62 14.08 7.76 5.32
C ARG A 62 13.26 7.00 6.35
N ARG A 63 11.95 7.29 6.37
CA ARG A 63 10.98 6.48 7.11
C ARG A 63 10.92 5.10 6.48
N VAL A 64 10.90 4.09 7.31
CA VAL A 64 10.66 2.70 6.92
C VAL A 64 9.38 2.22 7.55
N VAL A 65 8.62 1.43 6.80
CA VAL A 65 7.36 0.84 7.26
C VAL A 65 7.35 -0.66 6.95
N ALA A 66 6.38 -1.36 7.53
CA ALA A 66 6.16 -2.77 7.27
C ALA A 66 5.76 -3.01 5.80
N SER A 67 6.15 -4.16 5.26
CA SER A 67 5.79 -4.62 3.93
C SER A 67 5.34 -6.08 3.98
N PRO A 68 4.19 -6.36 4.61
CA PRO A 68 3.68 -7.72 4.78
C PRO A 68 3.24 -8.33 3.45
N GLU A 69 3.15 -9.65 3.40
CA GLU A 69 2.65 -10.36 2.23
C GLU A 69 1.13 -10.16 2.08
N PRO A 70 0.64 -9.87 0.86
CA PRO A 70 -0.79 -9.74 0.61
C PRO A 70 -1.46 -11.12 0.65
N LEU A 71 -2.51 -11.26 1.46
CA LEU A 71 -3.32 -12.47 1.51
C LEU A 71 -4.51 -12.42 0.55
N GLU A 72 -5.21 -11.29 0.50
CA GLU A 72 -6.46 -11.15 -0.25
C GLU A 72 -6.75 -9.70 -0.61
N ILE A 73 -7.28 -9.43 -1.83
CA ILE A 73 -7.88 -8.14 -2.18
C ILE A 73 -9.38 -8.23 -1.91
N LEU A 74 -9.84 -7.57 -0.84
CA LEU A 74 -11.22 -7.70 -0.35
C LEU A 74 -12.27 -7.09 -1.29
N ASP A 75 -11.84 -6.22 -2.20
CA ASP A 75 -12.71 -5.50 -3.12
C ASP A 75 -12.62 -6.06 -4.56
N ALA A 76 -12.07 -7.28 -4.72
CA ALA A 76 -11.90 -7.93 -6.02
C ALA A 76 -13.22 -8.17 -6.75
N ASP A 77 -14.29 -8.55 -6.03
CA ASP A 77 -15.61 -8.80 -6.63
C ASP A 77 -16.20 -7.53 -7.26
N ALA A 78 -15.97 -6.36 -6.66
CA ALA A 78 -16.40 -5.08 -7.23
C ALA A 78 -15.64 -4.76 -8.53
N ALA A 79 -14.33 -5.07 -8.57
CA ALA A 79 -13.54 -4.93 -9.79
C ALA A 79 -13.99 -5.91 -10.88
N ALA A 80 -14.29 -7.17 -10.52
CA ALA A 80 -14.80 -8.18 -11.44
C ALA A 80 -16.13 -7.76 -12.07
N ALA A 81 -17.09 -7.27 -11.26
CA ALA A 81 -18.38 -6.80 -11.76
C ALA A 81 -18.23 -5.63 -12.77
N LEU A 82 -17.27 -4.73 -12.55
CA LEU A 82 -16.98 -3.63 -13.49
C LEU A 82 -16.31 -4.13 -14.78
N LEU A 83 -15.42 -5.13 -14.66
CA LEU A 83 -14.80 -5.78 -15.83
C LEU A 83 -15.87 -6.45 -16.70
N ASP A 84 -16.81 -7.18 -16.10
CA ASP A 84 -17.92 -7.83 -16.78
C ASP A 84 -18.86 -6.81 -17.46
N ALA A 85 -19.00 -5.61 -16.87
CA ALA A 85 -19.72 -4.48 -17.46
C ALA A 85 -18.93 -3.77 -18.59
N GLY A 86 -17.75 -4.26 -18.97
CA GLY A 86 -16.94 -3.75 -20.09
C GLY A 86 -16.00 -2.60 -19.73
N HIS A 87 -15.88 -2.25 -18.44
CA HIS A 87 -14.98 -1.19 -18.00
C HIS A 87 -13.51 -1.60 -18.16
N VAL A 88 -12.64 -0.60 -18.34
CA VAL A 88 -11.22 -0.71 -18.00
C VAL A 88 -11.11 -0.38 -16.52
N VAL A 89 -10.69 -1.34 -15.69
CA VAL A 89 -10.66 -1.17 -14.24
C VAL A 89 -9.22 -0.95 -13.77
N VAL A 90 -9.02 0.07 -12.95
CA VAL A 90 -7.78 0.30 -12.19
C VAL A 90 -8.06 -0.06 -10.73
N ALA A 91 -7.37 -1.07 -10.23
CA ALA A 91 -7.48 -1.57 -8.86
C ALA A 91 -6.08 -1.76 -8.25
N ALA A 92 -6.01 -2.13 -6.98
CA ALA A 92 -4.75 -2.33 -6.24
C ALA A 92 -3.79 -1.12 -6.33
N GLY A 93 -4.34 0.09 -6.31
CA GLY A 93 -3.53 1.31 -6.29
C GLY A 93 -2.62 1.31 -5.07
N GLY A 94 -1.30 1.35 -5.26
CA GLY A 94 -0.39 1.22 -4.12
C GLY A 94 -0.21 -0.21 -3.59
N GLY A 95 -0.80 -1.22 -4.24
CA GLY A 95 -0.95 -2.58 -3.73
C GLY A 95 -2.20 -2.77 -2.86
N GLY A 96 -3.04 -1.72 -2.73
CA GLY A 96 -4.23 -1.68 -1.89
C GLY A 96 -3.93 -1.25 -0.45
N ALA A 97 -4.93 -0.68 0.24
CA ALA A 97 -4.82 -0.24 1.61
C ALA A 97 -4.70 -1.44 2.56
N PRO A 98 -3.58 -1.60 3.31
CA PRO A 98 -3.39 -2.75 4.19
C PRO A 98 -4.41 -2.78 5.33
N VAL A 99 -5.03 -3.93 5.53
CA VAL A 99 -5.94 -4.18 6.65
C VAL A 99 -5.67 -5.54 7.27
N VAL A 100 -5.93 -5.66 8.58
CA VAL A 100 -5.92 -6.94 9.30
C VAL A 100 -7.31 -7.24 9.83
N ARG A 101 -7.58 -8.51 10.12
CA ARG A 101 -8.78 -8.92 10.84
C ARG A 101 -8.49 -8.97 12.34
N ALA A 102 -9.14 -8.12 13.12
CA ALA A 102 -9.00 -8.06 14.57
C ALA A 102 -10.40 -7.98 15.22
N GLU A 103 -10.67 -8.87 16.18
CA GLU A 103 -11.95 -8.89 16.92
C GLU A 103 -13.18 -8.98 15.98
N GLY A 104 -13.06 -9.73 14.88
CA GLY A 104 -14.12 -9.88 13.88
C GLY A 104 -14.30 -8.69 12.94
N ALA A 105 -13.55 -7.59 13.11
CA ALA A 105 -13.59 -6.41 12.26
C ALA A 105 -12.33 -6.24 11.42
N LEU A 106 -12.42 -5.47 10.35
CA LEU A 106 -11.25 -5.03 9.57
C LEU A 106 -10.70 -3.74 10.20
N ARG A 107 -9.38 -3.69 10.40
CA ARG A 107 -8.67 -2.49 10.87
C ARG A 107 -7.54 -2.16 9.93
N GLY A 108 -7.42 -0.88 9.56
CA GLY A 108 -6.27 -0.39 8.82
C GLY A 108 -4.99 -0.50 9.64
N VAL A 109 -3.90 -0.86 8.99
CA VAL A 109 -2.57 -0.95 9.62
C VAL A 109 -1.56 -0.14 8.84
N GLU A 110 -0.56 0.40 9.53
CA GLU A 110 0.52 1.14 8.90
C GLU A 110 1.49 0.18 8.21
N ALA A 111 1.30 -0.01 6.92
CA ALA A 111 2.16 -0.79 6.05
C ALA A 111 2.06 -0.29 4.61
N VAL A 112 2.88 -0.85 3.74
CA VAL A 112 2.71 -0.77 2.28
C VAL A 112 2.73 -2.17 1.72
N ILE A 113 1.90 -2.44 0.70
CA ILE A 113 1.95 -3.70 -0.02
C ILE A 113 2.93 -3.56 -1.17
N ASP A 114 3.87 -4.49 -1.28
CA ASP A 114 4.77 -4.51 -2.42
C ASP A 114 4.03 -5.03 -3.67
N LYS A 115 4.13 -4.30 -4.78
CA LYS A 115 3.36 -4.60 -6.00
C LYS A 115 4.07 -5.59 -6.92
N ASP A 116 5.32 -5.89 -6.61
CA ASP A 116 6.20 -6.75 -7.40
C ASP A 116 6.30 -8.18 -6.82
N LEU A 117 5.56 -8.47 -5.73
CA LEU A 117 5.42 -9.79 -5.12
C LEU A 117 4.37 -10.65 -5.85
#